data_AF-A0A2N5N6I3-F1
#
_entry.id   AF-A0A2N5N6I3-F1
#
_cell.length_a   1.000
_cell.length_b   1.000
_cell.length_c   1.000
_cell.angle_alpha   90.00
_cell.angle_beta   90.00
_cell.angle_gamma   90.00
#
_symmetry.space_group_name_H-M   'P 1'
#
loop_
_entity.id
_entity.type
_entity.pdbx_description
1 polymer ?
#
loop_
_entity_poly.entity_id
_entity_poly.type
_entity_poly.pdbx_seq_one_letter_code
_entity_poly.pdbx_strand_id
1 'polypeptide(L)'
;MNDHPIECPWCGRTVVLQGSICPECRHEVLPEHLDTGLEPSGDEADEAAVRQADASEDSGDWDREGGESLEDFVCRRFRCRDCGGNEAEATEVAMTGTGLSKLIDLQHHHYLFVSCQGCGLVKVYDPDVLRGKKSGEGSTIADLFFG
;
A
#
# COMPACT_ATOMS: atom_id res chain seq x y z
N MET A 1 16.76 -23.51 21.23
CA MET A 1 17.14 -22.10 20.98
C MET A 1 18.11 -22.13 19.83
N ASN A 2 17.84 -21.42 18.74
CA ASN A 2 18.72 -21.45 17.57
C ASN A 2 19.97 -20.62 17.90
N ASP A 3 21.06 -21.30 18.26
CA ASP A 3 22.36 -20.68 18.56
C ASP A 3 23.19 -20.36 17.30
N HIS A 4 22.57 -20.42 16.12
CA HIS A 4 23.21 -20.14 14.84
C HIS A 4 22.69 -18.81 14.26
N PRO A 5 23.59 -17.99 13.66
CA PRO A 5 23.19 -16.78 12.98
C PRO A 5 22.32 -17.13 11.77
N ILE A 6 21.14 -16.49 11.69
CA ILE A 6 20.20 -16.63 10.59
C ILE A 6 19.97 -15.26 9.92
N GLU A 7 19.50 -15.25 8.69
CA GLU A 7 19.04 -14.02 8.04
C GLU A 7 17.58 -13.73 8.43
N CYS A 8 17.33 -12.59 9.06
CA CYS A 8 15.99 -12.24 9.53
C CYS A 8 15.08 -11.83 8.35
N PRO A 9 13.92 -12.48 8.15
CA PRO A 9 13.05 -12.24 6.99
C PRO A 9 12.43 -10.83 6.97
N TRP A 10 12.39 -10.10 8.09
CA TRP A 10 11.83 -8.74 8.12
C TRP A 10 12.82 -7.63 7.87
N CYS A 11 14.09 -7.83 8.18
CA CYS A 11 15.08 -6.76 8.10
C CYS A 11 16.31 -7.12 7.27
N GLY A 12 16.41 -8.37 6.78
CA GLY A 12 17.51 -8.84 5.93
C GLY A 12 18.88 -8.85 6.63
N ARG A 13 18.93 -8.72 7.96
CA ARG A 13 20.19 -8.75 8.72
C ARG A 13 20.47 -10.14 9.24
N THR A 14 21.74 -10.53 9.21
CA THR A 14 22.24 -11.72 9.90
C THR A 14 22.26 -11.48 11.40
N VAL A 15 21.41 -12.19 12.15
CA VAL A 15 21.24 -12.01 13.59
C VAL A 15 21.16 -13.36 14.32
N VAL A 16 21.47 -13.35 15.62
CA VAL A 16 21.17 -14.45 16.53
C VAL A 16 19.90 -14.08 17.29
N LEU A 17 18.87 -14.91 17.19
CA LEU A 17 17.57 -14.62 17.82
C LEU A 17 17.65 -14.70 19.33
N GLN A 18 16.97 -13.77 20.00
CA GLN A 18 16.73 -13.83 21.43
C GLN A 18 15.39 -14.53 21.65
N GLY A 19 15.43 -15.87 21.73
CA GLY A 19 14.22 -16.68 21.67
C GLY A 19 13.67 -16.73 20.25
N SER A 20 12.46 -16.22 20.04
CA SER A 20 11.87 -16.01 18.70
C SER A 20 12.02 -14.56 18.22
N ILE A 21 12.66 -13.65 18.96
CA ILE A 21 12.64 -12.22 18.60
C ILE A 21 13.97 -11.79 17.96
N CYS A 22 13.86 -11.07 16.84
CA CYS A 22 15.01 -10.42 16.20
C CYS A 22 15.47 -9.18 17.01
N PRO A 23 16.75 -9.08 17.42
CA PRO A 23 17.23 -7.95 18.22
C PRO A 23 17.26 -6.61 17.46
N GLU A 24 17.32 -6.67 16.13
CA GLU A 24 17.44 -5.48 15.26
C GLU A 24 16.09 -4.83 14.96
N CYS A 25 15.09 -5.62 14.58
CA CYS A 25 13.77 -5.13 14.18
C CYS A 25 12.64 -5.42 15.17
N ARG A 26 12.93 -6.18 16.24
CA ARG A 26 12.00 -6.54 17.32
C ARG A 26 10.74 -7.30 16.86
N HIS A 27 10.76 -7.90 15.68
CA HIS A 27 9.71 -8.79 15.20
C HIS A 27 9.98 -10.24 15.61
N GLU A 28 8.91 -11.03 15.73
CA GLU A 28 8.93 -12.42 16.18
C GLU A 28 9.10 -13.41 15.02
N VAL A 29 10.30 -13.99 14.86
CA VAL A 29 10.78 -15.06 13.93
C VAL A 29 10.22 -16.42 14.31
N LEU A 30 9.11 -16.76 13.65
CA LEU A 30 8.60 -18.13 13.63
C LEU A 30 9.45 -19.03 12.71
N PRO A 31 9.69 -20.31 13.07
CA PRO A 31 10.53 -21.23 12.30
C PRO A 31 10.05 -21.47 10.85
N GLU A 32 8.75 -21.39 10.61
CA GLU A 32 8.11 -21.56 9.30
C GLU A 32 8.56 -20.52 8.25
N HIS A 33 9.07 -19.36 8.69
CA HIS A 33 9.61 -18.33 7.80
C HIS A 33 11.10 -18.51 7.48
N LEU A 34 11.75 -19.52 8.06
CA LEU A 34 13.18 -19.81 7.88
C LEU A 34 13.43 -20.94 6.88
N ASP A 35 12.44 -21.82 6.68
CA ASP A 35 12.51 -22.92 5.71
C ASP A 35 11.83 -22.53 4.39
N THR A 36 12.50 -21.69 3.59
CA THR A 36 12.26 -21.69 2.14
C THR A 36 13.11 -22.78 1.50
N GLY A 37 12.81 -24.03 1.86
CA GLY A 37 13.56 -25.23 1.48
C GLY A 37 12.73 -26.23 0.70
N LEU A 38 11.77 -25.79 -0.12
CA LEU A 38 11.09 -26.65 -1.08
C LEU A 38 11.44 -26.24 -2.51
N GLU A 39 12.22 -27.09 -3.15
CA GLU A 39 12.43 -27.13 -4.60
C GLU A 39 11.09 -27.23 -5.36
N PRO A 40 11.01 -26.71 -6.59
CA PRO A 40 9.78 -26.65 -7.37
C PRO A 40 9.45 -28.02 -7.96
N SER A 41 8.32 -28.60 -7.56
CA SER A 41 7.69 -29.68 -8.33
C SER A 41 6.69 -29.07 -9.29
N GLY A 42 6.99 -29.19 -10.58
CA GLY A 42 6.16 -28.72 -11.67
C GLY A 42 4.87 -29.50 -11.91
N ASP A 43 4.17 -28.99 -12.92
CA ASP A 43 3.24 -29.64 -13.86
C ASP A 43 1.76 -29.21 -13.69
N GLU A 44 1.33 -28.21 -14.48
CA GLU A 44 0.38 -28.31 -15.63
C GLU A 44 -1.09 -28.09 -15.18
N ALA A 45 -2.00 -27.38 -15.85
CA ALA A 45 -2.07 -26.56 -17.05
C ALA A 45 -3.41 -25.76 -16.98
N ASP A 46 -3.49 -24.68 -17.76
CA ASP A 46 -4.70 -24.03 -18.33
C ASP A 46 -5.90 -23.64 -17.44
N GLU A 47 -6.29 -22.37 -17.51
CA GLU A 47 -7.49 -21.97 -18.27
C GLU A 47 -7.47 -20.46 -18.51
N ALA A 48 -7.79 -20.12 -19.75
CA ALA A 48 -7.63 -18.82 -20.36
C ALA A 48 -8.65 -17.75 -19.90
N ALA A 49 -8.34 -16.53 -20.32
CA ALA A 49 -9.26 -15.43 -20.64
C ALA A 49 -9.58 -14.41 -19.53
N VAL A 50 -8.72 -13.38 -19.43
CA VAL A 50 -9.21 -11.99 -19.28
C VAL A 50 -8.47 -11.07 -20.25
N ARG A 51 -9.10 -10.94 -21.43
CA ARG A 51 -9.38 -9.73 -22.21
C ARG A 51 -8.41 -8.56 -22.07
N GLN A 52 -7.82 -8.22 -23.21
CA GLN A 52 -7.39 -6.88 -23.60
C GLN A 52 -8.24 -5.78 -22.96
N ALA A 53 -7.59 -4.93 -22.17
CA ALA A 53 -7.93 -3.53 -22.06
C ALA A 53 -6.75 -2.78 -22.69
N ASP A 54 -6.98 -2.43 -23.94
CA ASP A 54 -6.33 -1.40 -24.71
C ASP A 54 -5.97 -0.18 -23.86
N ALA A 55 -4.66 0.08 -23.75
CA ALA A 55 -4.16 1.43 -23.58
C ALA A 55 -4.39 2.17 -24.90
N SER A 56 -5.62 2.63 -25.11
CA SER A 56 -5.93 3.64 -26.11
C SER A 56 -5.96 5.00 -25.40
N GLU A 57 -5.20 5.92 -25.99
CA GLU A 57 -5.03 7.30 -25.59
C GLU A 57 -6.40 7.99 -25.53
N ASP A 58 -6.82 8.42 -24.34
CA ASP A 58 -7.80 9.51 -24.23
C ASP A 58 -7.05 10.78 -23.87
N SER A 59 -6.76 11.53 -24.93
CA SER A 59 -6.44 12.93 -24.91
C SER A 59 -7.60 13.73 -24.30
N GLY A 60 -7.63 13.80 -22.98
CA GLY A 60 -8.37 14.81 -22.24
C GLY A 60 -7.52 16.07 -22.10
N ASP A 61 -7.60 16.94 -23.11
CA ASP A 61 -7.34 18.38 -22.97
C ASP A 61 -8.36 18.93 -21.96
N TRP A 62 -8.02 18.90 -20.68
CA TRP A 62 -8.81 19.52 -19.63
C TRP A 62 -8.24 20.91 -19.37
N ASP A 63 -8.91 21.89 -19.97
CA ASP A 63 -8.73 23.32 -19.74
C ASP A 63 -8.47 23.66 -18.27
N ARG A 64 -7.21 24.00 -17.96
CA ARG A 64 -6.76 25.04 -17.04
C ARG A 64 -7.76 25.54 -15.97
N GLU A 65 -7.82 24.80 -14.86
CA GLU A 65 -7.90 25.36 -13.50
C GLU A 65 -6.86 24.66 -12.62
N GLY A 66 -5.84 25.41 -12.20
CA GLY A 66 -4.63 24.88 -11.57
C GLY A 66 -4.85 24.28 -10.18
N GLY A 67 -5.30 23.02 -10.14
CA GLY A 67 -5.16 22.13 -8.99
C GLY A 67 -4.03 21.14 -9.24
N GLU A 68 -2.99 21.12 -8.40
CA GLU A 68 -2.00 20.05 -8.40
C GLU A 68 -2.70 18.72 -8.04
N SER A 69 -2.38 17.62 -8.74
CA SER A 69 -2.91 16.30 -8.39
C SER A 69 -2.41 15.85 -7.01
N LEU A 70 -3.17 15.01 -6.31
CA LEU A 70 -2.79 14.54 -4.97
C LEU A 70 -1.47 13.77 -5.00
N GLU A 71 -1.30 12.94 -6.02
CA GLU A 71 -0.09 12.18 -6.31
C GLU A 71 1.11 13.11 -6.44
N ASP A 72 0.99 14.16 -7.27
CA ASP A 72 2.05 15.15 -7.48
C ASP A 72 2.40 15.90 -6.20
N PHE A 73 1.38 16.30 -5.43
CA PHE A 73 1.59 16.98 -4.15
C PHE A 73 2.39 16.12 -3.16
N VAL A 74 2.06 14.83 -3.08
CA VAL A 74 2.72 13.88 -2.17
C VAL A 74 4.13 13.56 -2.65
N CYS A 75 4.33 13.31 -3.94
CA CYS A 75 5.64 13.09 -4.54
C CYS A 75 6.56 14.31 -4.34
N ARG A 76 6.06 15.54 -4.55
CA ARG A 76 6.86 16.76 -4.36
C ARG A 76 7.37 16.97 -2.94
N ARG A 77 6.64 16.50 -1.94
CA ARG A 77 7.02 16.59 -0.51
C ARG A 77 7.65 15.32 0.02
N PHE A 78 7.86 14.31 -0.82
CA PHE A 78 8.34 13.02 -0.39
C PHE A 78 9.78 13.09 0.11
N ARG A 79 10.02 12.41 1.23
CA ARG A 79 11.35 12.08 1.73
C ARG A 79 11.30 10.69 2.34
N CYS A 80 12.13 9.80 1.82
CA CYS A 80 12.27 8.45 2.34
C CYS A 80 12.94 8.51 3.71
N ARG A 81 12.33 7.85 4.70
CA ARG A 81 12.91 7.76 6.05
C ARG A 81 14.11 6.82 6.09
N ASP A 82 14.13 5.82 5.21
CA ASP A 82 15.06 4.71 5.30
C ASP A 82 16.35 5.01 4.51
N CYS A 83 16.24 5.54 3.28
CA CYS A 83 17.41 5.91 2.46
C CYS A 83 17.65 7.42 2.31
N GLY A 84 16.73 8.28 2.77
CA GLY A 84 16.85 9.73 2.66
C GLY A 84 16.54 10.33 1.28
N GLY A 85 16.28 9.49 0.26
CA GLY A 85 15.93 9.92 -1.10
C GLY A 85 14.62 10.69 -1.18
N ASN A 86 14.47 11.50 -2.22
CA ASN A 86 13.33 12.37 -2.49
C ASN A 86 12.52 11.95 -3.73
N GLU A 87 12.98 10.94 -4.46
CA GLU A 87 12.27 10.39 -5.63
C GLU A 87 11.27 9.32 -5.18
N ALA A 88 10.01 9.52 -5.57
CA ALA A 88 8.92 8.60 -5.34
C ALA A 88 7.91 8.60 -6.49
N GLU A 89 7.17 7.51 -6.57
CA GLU A 89 6.03 7.33 -7.45
C GLU A 89 4.78 7.12 -6.59
N ALA A 90 3.68 7.80 -6.94
CA ALA A 90 2.42 7.72 -6.22
C ALA A 90 1.30 7.22 -7.13
N THR A 91 0.50 6.28 -6.65
CA THR A 91 -0.60 5.66 -7.39
C THR A 91 -1.79 5.44 -6.47
N GLU A 92 -2.95 5.97 -6.84
CA GLU A 92 -4.20 5.68 -6.15
C GLU A 92 -4.82 4.39 -6.70
N VAL A 93 -5.20 3.48 -5.81
CA VAL A 93 -5.81 2.20 -6.17
C VAL A 93 -7.09 2.00 -5.37
N ALA A 94 -8.17 1.62 -6.05
CA ALA A 94 -9.41 1.20 -5.42
C ALA A 94 -9.39 -0.33 -5.25
N MET A 95 -9.45 -0.80 -4.01
CA MET A 95 -9.53 -2.23 -3.72
C MET A 95 -10.99 -2.59 -3.48
N THR A 96 -11.56 -3.47 -4.31
CA THR A 96 -12.90 -4.01 -4.09
C THR A 96 -12.80 -5.40 -3.47
N GLY A 97 -13.49 -5.63 -2.35
CA GLY A 97 -13.58 -6.94 -1.73
C GLY A 97 -14.22 -7.97 -2.66
N THR A 98 -13.71 -9.20 -2.68
CA THR A 98 -14.28 -10.29 -3.49
C THR A 98 -15.54 -10.86 -2.82
N GLY A 99 -16.64 -11.03 -3.57
CA GLY A 99 -17.87 -11.67 -3.10
C GLY A 99 -19.18 -10.93 -3.45
N LEU A 100 -20.28 -11.33 -2.79
CA LEU A 100 -21.62 -10.71 -2.90
C LEU A 100 -21.66 -9.24 -2.45
N SER A 101 -20.57 -8.74 -1.86
CA SER A 101 -20.36 -7.33 -1.49
C SER A 101 -20.40 -6.36 -2.69
N LYS A 102 -20.29 -6.86 -3.93
CA LYS A 102 -20.47 -6.07 -5.17
C LYS A 102 -21.89 -5.55 -5.41
N LEU A 103 -22.91 -6.12 -4.76
CA LEU A 103 -24.31 -5.69 -4.92
C LEU A 103 -24.72 -4.59 -3.93
N ILE A 104 -23.86 -4.29 -2.95
CA ILE A 104 -24.02 -3.18 -2.00
C ILE A 104 -22.74 -2.36 -2.09
N ASP A 105 -22.64 -1.56 -3.16
CA ASP A 105 -21.47 -0.75 -3.53
C ASP A 105 -21.29 0.44 -2.57
N LEU A 106 -21.07 0.14 -1.28
CA LEU A 106 -20.95 1.11 -0.18
C LEU A 106 -19.58 1.04 0.50
N GLN A 107 -18.64 0.26 -0.05
CA GLN A 107 -17.28 0.10 0.51
C GLN A 107 -16.22 0.32 -0.58
N HIS A 108 -16.24 1.50 -1.21
CA HIS A 108 -15.12 1.97 -2.03
C HIS A 108 -13.98 2.40 -1.10
N HIS A 109 -13.03 1.52 -0.83
CA HIS A 109 -11.80 1.87 -0.12
C HIS A 109 -10.72 2.25 -1.14
N HIS A 110 -10.44 3.55 -1.21
CA HIS A 110 -9.35 4.11 -1.99
C HIS A 110 -8.08 4.16 -1.13
N TYR A 111 -6.95 3.78 -1.72
CA TYR A 111 -5.65 3.83 -1.07
C TYR A 111 -4.64 4.50 -1.99
N LEU A 112 -3.84 5.41 -1.44
CA LEU A 112 -2.72 6.03 -2.14
C LEU A 112 -1.42 5.32 -1.76
N PHE A 113 -0.82 4.63 -2.71
CA PHE A 113 0.48 4.00 -2.56
C PHE A 113 1.57 5.00 -2.97
N VAL A 114 2.63 5.11 -2.16
CA VAL A 114 3.79 5.95 -2.46
C VAL A 114 5.04 5.10 -2.31
N SER A 115 5.70 4.82 -3.42
CA SER A 115 6.89 3.97 -3.50
C SER A 115 8.14 4.81 -3.64
N CYS A 116 9.15 4.56 -2.80
CA CYS A 116 10.47 5.15 -2.94
C CYS A 116 11.24 4.50 -4.10
N GLN A 117 11.64 5.28 -5.10
CA GLN A 117 12.42 4.74 -6.24
C GLN A 117 13.85 4.34 -5.85
N GLY A 118 14.37 4.84 -4.72
CA GLY A 118 15.74 4.56 -4.28
C GLY A 118 15.92 3.28 -3.45
N CYS A 119 14.90 2.84 -2.71
CA CYS A 119 15.03 1.66 -1.81
C CYS A 119 13.80 0.74 -1.79
N GLY A 120 12.72 1.09 -2.50
CA GLY A 120 11.50 0.28 -2.54
C GLY A 120 10.61 0.36 -1.31
N LEU A 121 10.90 1.22 -0.33
CA LEU A 121 9.97 1.47 0.78
C LEU A 121 8.64 2.01 0.23
N VAL A 122 7.56 1.29 0.49
CA VAL A 122 6.20 1.69 0.12
C VAL A 122 5.43 2.17 1.36
N LYS A 123 4.75 3.31 1.23
CA LYS A 123 3.80 3.82 2.22
C LYS A 123 2.41 3.85 1.62
N VAL A 124 1.41 3.48 2.42
CA VAL A 124 0.01 3.52 2.03
C VAL A 124 -0.69 4.60 2.85
N TYR A 125 -1.46 5.46 2.17
CA TYR A 125 -2.22 6.54 2.78
C TYR A 125 -3.69 6.46 2.41
N ASP A 126 -4.53 7.02 3.27
CA ASP A 126 -5.93 7.30 2.95
C ASP A 126 -6.00 8.63 2.17
N PRO A 127 -6.43 8.62 0.89
CA PRO A 127 -6.47 9.82 0.07
C PRO A 127 -7.51 10.84 0.54
N ASP A 128 -8.60 10.45 1.20
CA ASP A 128 -9.63 11.38 1.67
C ASP A 128 -9.12 12.21 2.85
N VAL A 129 -8.32 11.60 3.73
CA VAL A 129 -7.61 12.32 4.82
C VAL A 129 -6.63 13.34 4.23
N LEU A 130 -5.87 12.96 3.19
CA LEU A 130 -4.90 13.85 2.56
C LEU A 130 -5.55 14.99 1.75
N ARG A 131 -6.71 14.73 1.14
CA ARG A 131 -7.54 15.75 0.45
C ARG A 131 -8.23 16.72 1.41
N GLY A 132 -8.17 16.47 2.72
CA GLY A 132 -8.82 17.31 3.73
C GLY A 132 -10.34 17.16 3.76
N LYS A 133 -10.90 16.07 3.21
CA LYS A 133 -12.32 15.75 3.40
C LYS A 133 -12.52 15.33 4.85
N LYS A 134 -12.97 16.26 5.67
CA LYS A 134 -13.62 15.92 6.94
C LYS A 134 -14.86 15.11 6.60
N SER A 135 -14.83 13.80 6.83
CA SER A 135 -16.05 13.04 7.10
C SER A 135 -16.71 13.68 8.32
N GLY A 136 -17.64 14.63 8.12
CA GLY A 136 -18.37 15.26 9.23
C GLY A 136 -18.88 16.70 9.11
N GLU A 137 -18.88 17.37 7.95
CA GLU A 137 -19.61 18.66 7.80
C GLU A 137 -20.95 18.43 7.09
N GLY A 138 -21.86 17.79 7.83
CA GLY A 138 -23.27 17.61 7.49
C GLY A 138 -24.23 17.75 8.68
N SER A 139 -23.74 18.05 9.90
CA SER A 139 -24.56 18.43 11.06
C SER A 139 -24.64 19.96 11.17
N THR A 140 -25.03 20.60 10.07
CA THR A 140 -25.25 22.03 9.99
C THR A 140 -26.60 22.37 10.64
N ILE A 141 -26.54 22.85 11.89
CA ILE A 141 -27.35 23.98 12.37
C ILE A 141 -28.87 23.73 12.64
N ALA A 142 -29.42 22.54 12.41
CA ALA A 142 -30.85 22.28 12.69
C ALA A 142 -31.18 21.90 14.15
N ASP A 143 -30.24 21.38 14.93
CA ASP A 143 -30.54 20.81 16.27
C ASP A 143 -30.16 21.70 17.47
N LEU A 144 -29.57 22.88 17.25
CA LEU A 144 -29.21 23.81 18.33
C LEU A 144 -30.33 24.81 18.70
N PHE A 145 -31.49 24.73 18.05
CA PHE A 145 -32.64 25.63 18.30
C PHE A 145 -33.91 24.92 18.82
N PHE A 146 -33.90 23.59 18.99
CA PHE A 146 -35.01 22.83 19.61
C PHE A 146 -34.54 21.63 20.46
N GLY A 147 -33.58 21.87 21.37
CA GLY A 147 -33.14 20.89 22.38
C GLY A 147 -32.85 21.56 23.72
#